data_AF-A0A3B8VFB1-F1
#
_entry.id   AF-A0A3B8VFB1-F1
#
_cell.length_a   1.000
_cell.length_b   1.000
_cell.length_c   1.000
_cell.angle_alpha   90.00
_cell.angle_beta   90.00
_cell.angle_gamma   90.00
#
_symmetry.space_group_name_H-M   'P 1'
#
loop_
_entity.id
_entity.type
_entity.pdbx_description
1 polymer ?
#
loop_
_entity_poly.entity_id
_entity_poly.type
_entity_poly.pdbx_seq_one_letter_code
_entity_poly.pdbx_strand_id
1 'polypeptide(L)'
;MQFGFGIGPDTSWMRTELTDLGIKELQTPEDVDAVFGEKKSGTMLLVINSVCGCAAGNARPGVAMALQNAKTPDDLYTVFAGQDREATERAREYFSEFPPSSPSFAFFKDGEIKAMIPRHRVEGRTAHEVASDLVMIFNAFC
;
A
#
# COMPACT_ATOMS: atom_id res chain seq x y z
N MET A 1 34.54 -17.48 5.71
CA MET A 1 33.91 -16.71 4.61
C MET A 1 33.05 -17.67 3.83
N GLN A 2 31.73 -17.62 4.01
CA GLN A 2 30.78 -18.45 3.27
C GLN A 2 30.02 -17.53 2.33
N PHE A 3 30.34 -17.59 1.04
CA PHE A 3 29.56 -16.96 -0.01
C PHE A 3 28.28 -17.80 -0.18
N GLY A 4 27.21 -17.36 0.49
CA GLY A 4 25.88 -17.93 0.35
C GLY A 4 25.19 -17.37 -0.88
N PHE A 5 24.60 -18.26 -1.68
CA PHE A 5 23.76 -17.95 -2.82
C PHE A 5 22.72 -16.88 -2.49
N GLY A 6 22.75 -15.76 -3.21
CA GLY A 6 21.59 -15.10 -3.83
C GLY A 6 20.37 -14.67 -3.00
N ILE A 7 20.37 -14.74 -1.67
CA ILE A 7 19.23 -14.27 -0.87
C ILE A 7 19.52 -12.82 -0.47
N GLY A 8 18.79 -11.89 -1.07
CA GLY A 8 18.72 -10.50 -0.59
C GLY A 8 18.30 -10.45 0.88
N PRO A 9 18.34 -9.27 1.54
CA PRO A 9 17.93 -9.18 2.94
C PRO A 9 16.53 -9.77 3.14
N ASP A 10 16.32 -10.49 4.24
CA ASP A 10 15.02 -11.07 4.58
C ASP A 10 13.95 -9.96 4.67
N THR A 11 13.00 -9.99 3.73
CA THR A 11 11.88 -9.04 3.61
C THR A 11 10.59 -9.58 4.19
N SER A 12 10.57 -10.80 4.75
CA SER A 12 9.36 -11.45 5.26
C SER A 12 8.64 -10.59 6.30
N TRP A 13 9.37 -10.05 7.28
CA TRP A 13 8.82 -9.18 8.31
C TRP A 13 8.13 -7.92 7.75
N MET A 14 8.62 -7.38 6.63
CA MET A 14 8.06 -6.20 5.98
C MET A 14 6.69 -6.47 5.34
N ARG A 15 6.42 -7.74 5.01
CA ARG A 15 5.11 -8.23 4.57
C ARG A 15 4.21 -8.46 5.77
N THR A 16 4.75 -9.16 6.77
CA THR A 16 4.03 -9.51 8.01
C THR A 16 3.42 -8.29 8.71
N GLU A 17 4.14 -7.16 8.76
CA GLU A 17 3.64 -5.91 9.35
C GLU A 17 2.34 -5.38 8.71
N LEU A 18 2.06 -5.72 7.44
CA LEU A 18 0.81 -5.36 6.76
C LEU A 18 -0.20 -6.51 6.81
N THR A 19 0.23 -7.76 6.63
CA THR A 19 -0.68 -8.91 6.65
C THR A 19 -1.31 -9.15 8.02
N ASP A 20 -0.59 -8.87 9.10
CA ASP A 20 -1.12 -8.96 10.48
C ASP A 20 -2.24 -7.94 10.74
N LEU A 21 -2.33 -6.87 9.93
CA LEU A 21 -3.42 -5.91 9.94
C LEU A 21 -4.63 -6.35 9.09
N GLY A 22 -4.58 -7.55 8.49
CA GLY A 22 -5.61 -8.05 7.58
C GLY A 22 -5.49 -7.55 6.14
N ILE A 23 -4.37 -6.91 5.78
CA ILE A 23 -4.13 -6.40 4.42
C ILE A 23 -3.70 -7.56 3.53
N LYS A 24 -4.40 -7.76 2.41
CA LYS A 24 -4.14 -8.87 1.48
C LYS A 24 -3.01 -8.52 0.52
N GLU A 25 -2.04 -9.41 0.38
CA GLU A 25 -0.94 -9.24 -0.59
C GLU A 25 -1.39 -9.61 -2.01
N LEU A 26 -1.00 -8.78 -2.98
CA LEU A 26 -1.14 -9.04 -4.41
C LEU A 26 0.26 -9.24 -4.98
N GLN A 27 0.60 -10.48 -5.31
CA GLN A 27 1.97 -10.86 -5.69
C GLN A 27 2.13 -11.03 -7.20
N THR A 28 1.02 -11.25 -7.91
CA THR A 28 0.99 -11.44 -9.37
C THR A 28 0.12 -10.38 -10.07
N PRO A 29 0.36 -10.10 -11.36
CA PRO A 29 -0.55 -9.28 -12.17
C PRO A 29 -1.99 -9.79 -12.16
N GLU A 30 -2.18 -11.11 -12.13
CA GLU A 30 -3.49 -11.75 -12.08
C GLU A 30 -4.22 -11.45 -10.76
N ASP A 31 -3.51 -11.42 -9.63
CA ASP A 31 -4.09 -11.00 -8.35
C ASP A 31 -4.58 -9.56 -8.40
N VAL A 32 -3.78 -8.68 -9.03
CA VAL A 32 -4.13 -7.27 -9.23
C VAL A 32 -5.37 -7.16 -10.11
N ASP A 33 -5.38 -7.84 -11.25
CA ASP A 33 -6.49 -7.80 -12.19
C ASP A 33 -7.78 -8.39 -11.61
N ALA A 34 -7.67 -9.41 -10.78
CA ALA A 34 -8.82 -9.94 -10.05
C ALA A 34 -9.43 -8.90 -9.10
N VAL A 35 -8.58 -8.10 -8.44
CA VAL A 35 -9.05 -7.04 -7.53
C VAL A 35 -9.68 -5.87 -8.29
N PHE A 36 -9.14 -5.47 -9.45
CA PHE A 36 -9.62 -4.31 -10.20
C PHE A 36 -10.65 -4.65 -11.31
N GLY A 37 -10.75 -5.91 -11.73
CA GLY A 37 -11.60 -6.34 -12.85
C GLY A 37 -13.07 -6.55 -12.49
N GLU A 38 -13.39 -6.79 -11.22
CA GLU A 38 -14.78 -6.82 -10.75
C GLU A 38 -15.31 -5.38 -10.61
N LYS A 39 -16.61 -5.16 -10.92
CA LYS A 39 -17.28 -3.88 -10.58
C LYS A 39 -17.33 -3.73 -9.07
N LYS A 40 -16.24 -3.21 -8.50
CA LYS A 40 -16.04 -3.00 -7.08
C LYS A 40 -16.91 -1.81 -6.67
N SER A 41 -18.00 -2.11 -5.98
CA SER A 41 -18.71 -1.15 -5.13
C SER A 41 -18.04 -1.11 -3.77
N GLY A 42 -17.96 0.07 -3.16
CA GLY A 42 -17.31 0.25 -1.85
C GLY A 42 -15.95 0.93 -1.97
N THR A 43 -15.15 0.81 -0.91
CA THR A 43 -13.90 1.54 -0.72
C THR A 43 -12.71 0.62 -0.56
N MET A 44 -11.59 1.00 -1.18
CA MET A 44 -10.38 0.20 -1.20
C MET A 44 -9.16 1.05 -0.92
N LEU A 45 -8.29 0.57 -0.02
CA LEU A 45 -6.94 1.10 0.14
C LEU A 45 -5.93 0.12 -0.46
N LEU A 46 -5.14 0.62 -1.40
CA LEU A 46 -3.96 -0.08 -1.93
C LEU A 46 -2.70 0.56 -1.36
N VAL A 47 -1.92 -0.25 -0.63
CA VAL A 47 -0.61 0.12 -0.09
C VAL A 47 0.49 -0.32 -1.05
N ILE A 48 1.29 0.62 -1.54
CA ILE A 48 2.48 0.30 -2.34
C ILE A 48 3.65 0.22 -1.36
N ASN A 49 3.89 -0.98 -0.81
CA ASN A 49 4.94 -1.26 0.17
C ASN A 49 6.34 -1.17 -0.47
N SER A 50 7.38 -1.01 0.35
CA SER A 50 8.76 -0.83 -0.08
C SER A 50 9.74 -1.24 1.01
N VAL A 51 11.00 -1.50 0.63
CA VAL A 51 12.10 -1.79 1.57
C VAL A 51 12.73 -0.52 2.17
N CYS A 52 12.32 0.69 1.74
CA CYS A 52 12.92 1.92 2.26
C CYS A 52 12.66 2.11 3.76
N GLY A 53 13.57 2.80 4.45
CA GLY A 53 13.38 3.16 5.87
C GLY A 53 12.11 3.99 6.12
N CYS A 54 11.68 4.79 5.15
CA CYS A 54 10.39 5.49 5.18
C CYS A 54 9.17 4.56 5.27
N ALA A 55 9.24 3.37 4.68
CA ALA A 55 8.16 2.40 4.72
C ALA A 55 8.06 1.78 6.12
N ALA A 56 9.21 1.38 6.67
CA ALA A 56 9.32 0.80 8.01
C ALA A 56 8.94 1.78 9.13
N GLY A 57 9.45 3.02 9.07
CA GLY A 57 9.24 3.99 10.16
C GLY A 57 7.90 4.72 10.12
N ASN A 58 7.34 4.93 8.92
CA ASN A 58 6.22 5.87 8.75
C ASN A 58 5.03 5.24 8.06
N ALA A 59 5.24 4.59 6.89
CA ALA A 59 4.13 4.13 6.06
C ALA A 59 3.34 3.00 6.72
N ARG A 60 4.01 1.89 7.09
CA ARG A 60 3.33 0.72 7.68
C ARG A 60 2.75 1.03 9.06
N PRO A 61 3.47 1.71 9.99
CA PRO A 61 2.87 2.14 11.25
C PRO A 61 1.72 3.14 11.06
N GLY A 62 1.81 4.02 10.06
CA GLY A 62 0.76 4.98 9.74
C GLY A 62 -0.54 4.30 9.28
N VAL A 63 -0.44 3.22 8.48
CA VAL A 63 -1.59 2.39 8.11
C VAL A 63 -2.19 1.72 9.35
N ALA A 64 -1.35 1.09 10.18
CA ALA A 64 -1.81 0.43 11.41
C ALA A 64 -2.59 1.37 12.34
N MET A 65 -2.14 2.63 12.47
CA MET A 65 -2.84 3.66 13.24
C MET A 65 -4.13 4.10 12.55
N ALA A 66 -4.12 4.30 11.23
CA ALA A 66 -5.29 4.77 10.49
C ALA A 66 -6.45 3.76 10.50
N LEU A 67 -6.15 2.46 10.51
CA LEU A 67 -7.15 1.39 10.58
C LEU A 67 -7.86 1.29 11.95
N GLN A 68 -7.41 2.04 12.95
CA GLN A 68 -8.13 2.17 14.24
C GLN A 68 -9.25 3.22 14.20
N ASN A 69 -9.41 3.93 13.07
CA ASN A 69 -10.46 4.93 12.89
C ASN A 69 -11.86 4.29 12.87
N ALA A 70 -12.88 5.07 13.22
CA ALA A 70 -14.26 4.59 13.19
C ALA A 70 -14.75 4.24 11.76
N LYS A 71 -14.21 4.92 10.75
CA LYS A 71 -14.44 4.64 9.33
C LYS A 71 -13.18 4.08 8.71
N THR A 72 -13.28 2.92 8.07
CA THR A 72 -12.17 2.26 7.40
C THR A 72 -12.60 1.77 6.02
N PRO A 73 -11.65 1.57 5.09
CA PRO A 73 -11.94 0.95 3.79
C PRO A 73 -12.54 -0.45 3.96
N ASP A 74 -13.39 -0.86 3.02
CA ASP A 74 -13.96 -2.21 2.97
C ASP A 74 -12.90 -3.24 2.59
N ASP A 75 -12.05 -2.88 1.63
CA ASP A 75 -11.00 -3.72 1.08
C ASP A 75 -9.60 -3.11 1.34
N LEU A 76 -8.67 -3.95 1.78
CA LEU A 76 -7.29 -3.58 2.05
C LEU A 76 -6.33 -4.49 1.29
N TYR A 77 -5.50 -3.89 0.42
CA TYR A 77 -4.54 -4.60 -0.39
C TYR A 77 -3.14 -3.99 -0.32
N THR A 78 -2.12 -4.79 -0.61
CA THR A 78 -0.74 -4.32 -0.74
C THR A 78 -0.01 -4.98 -1.90
N VAL A 79 0.84 -4.21 -2.58
CA VAL A 79 1.86 -4.72 -3.51
C VAL A 79 3.24 -4.35 -2.97
N PHE A 80 4.27 -5.17 -3.21
CA PHE A 80 5.61 -4.91 -2.70
C PHE A 80 6.55 -4.40 -3.79
N ALA A 81 6.72 -3.08 -3.87
CA ALA A 81 7.60 -2.45 -4.85
C ALA A 81 9.05 -2.95 -4.72
N GLY A 82 9.58 -3.49 -5.80
CA GLY A 82 10.95 -4.03 -5.90
C GLY A 82 11.08 -5.51 -5.54
N GLN A 83 10.09 -6.10 -4.86
CA GLN A 83 10.00 -7.55 -4.63
C GLN A 83 9.02 -8.17 -5.64
N ASP A 84 7.79 -7.67 -5.67
CA ASP A 84 6.71 -8.12 -6.56
C ASP A 84 6.57 -7.12 -7.72
N ARG A 85 7.60 -7.09 -8.59
CA ARG A 85 7.74 -6.06 -9.63
C ARG A 85 6.56 -6.03 -10.58
N GLU A 86 6.18 -7.17 -11.13
CA GLU A 86 5.12 -7.27 -12.14
C GLU A 86 3.76 -6.88 -11.56
N ALA A 87 3.43 -7.35 -10.35
CA ALA A 87 2.23 -6.92 -9.64
C ALA A 87 2.23 -5.41 -9.35
N THR A 88 3.36 -4.85 -8.92
CA THR A 88 3.47 -3.41 -8.65
C THR A 88 3.32 -2.57 -9.93
N GLU A 89 3.94 -3.01 -11.03
CA GLU A 89 3.84 -2.36 -12.34
C GLU A 89 2.39 -2.43 -12.85
N ARG A 90 1.74 -3.59 -12.77
CA ARG A 90 0.34 -3.76 -13.15
C ARG A 90 -0.61 -2.89 -12.33
N ALA A 91 -0.42 -2.84 -11.01
CA ALA A 91 -1.23 -2.00 -10.14
C ALA A 91 -1.15 -0.52 -10.54
N ARG A 92 0.04 -0.02 -10.89
CA ARG A 92 0.26 1.38 -11.31
C ARG A 92 -0.46 1.75 -12.60
N GLU A 93 -0.77 0.80 -13.47
CA GLU A 93 -1.52 1.09 -14.71
C GLU A 93 -2.94 1.59 -14.41
N TYR A 94 -3.55 1.14 -13.30
CA TYR A 94 -4.87 1.58 -12.84
C TYR A 94 -4.91 3.01 -12.30
N PHE A 95 -3.75 3.64 -12.08
CA PHE A 95 -3.62 5.02 -11.63
C PHE A 95 -2.46 5.73 -12.33
N SER A 96 -2.33 5.49 -13.64
CA SER A 96 -1.22 5.95 -14.49
C SER A 96 -1.06 7.47 -14.60
N GLU A 97 -2.08 8.25 -14.20
CA GLU A 97 -1.99 9.71 -14.10
C GLU A 97 -1.06 10.18 -12.95
N PHE A 98 -0.77 9.31 -11.97
CA PHE A 98 0.09 9.61 -10.84
C PHE A 98 1.52 9.10 -11.06
N PRO A 99 2.55 9.95 -10.86
CA PRO A 99 3.94 9.50 -10.96
C PRO A 99 4.25 8.34 -10.01
N PRO A 100 4.94 7.29 -10.48
CA PRO A 100 5.25 6.13 -9.65
C PRO A 100 6.17 6.49 -8.50
N SER A 101 5.78 6.14 -7.28
CA SER A 101 6.61 6.32 -6.08
C SER A 101 6.36 5.21 -5.06
N SER A 102 7.34 4.93 -4.20
CA SER A 102 7.17 4.00 -3.07
C SER A 102 7.98 4.44 -1.85
N PRO A 103 7.43 4.29 -0.63
CA PRO A 103 6.06 3.87 -0.30
C PRO A 103 5.03 4.92 -0.73
N SER A 104 3.84 4.47 -1.09
CA SER A 104 2.71 5.33 -1.42
C SER A 104 1.38 4.62 -1.16
N PHE A 105 0.29 5.39 -1.16
CA PHE A 105 -1.06 4.89 -0.90
C PHE A 105 -2.02 5.37 -1.98
N ALA A 106 -2.78 4.46 -2.59
CA ALA A 106 -3.86 4.78 -3.51
C ALA A 106 -5.19 4.38 -2.89
N PHE A 107 -6.16 5.29 -2.89
CA PHE A 107 -7.49 5.04 -2.35
C PHE A 107 -8.54 5.12 -3.47
N PHE A 108 -9.36 4.09 -3.55
CA PHE A 108 -10.41 3.96 -4.56
C PHE A 108 -11.78 3.91 -3.89
N LYS A 109 -12.76 4.46 -4.60
CA LYS A 109 -14.18 4.31 -4.28
C LYS A 109 -14.95 4.00 -5.55
N ASP A 110 -15.72 2.93 -5.51
CA ASP A 110 -16.56 2.48 -6.63
C ASP A 110 -15.77 2.30 -7.95
N GLY A 111 -14.53 1.80 -7.83
CA GLY A 111 -13.60 1.58 -8.96
C GLY A 111 -12.85 2.83 -9.44
N GLU A 112 -13.11 4.00 -8.86
CA GLU A 112 -12.43 5.25 -9.22
C GLU A 112 -11.41 5.67 -8.15
N ILE A 113 -10.24 6.12 -8.58
CA ILE A 113 -9.25 6.70 -7.65
C ILE A 113 -9.78 8.03 -7.09
N LYS A 114 -9.79 8.16 -5.76
CA LYS A 114 -10.25 9.39 -5.07
C LYS A 114 -9.12 10.13 -4.38
N ALA A 115 -8.08 9.42 -3.96
CA ALA A 115 -6.92 10.04 -3.33
C ALA A 115 -5.64 9.23 -3.57
N MET A 116 -4.52 9.94 -3.63
CA MET A 116 -3.18 9.37 -3.72
C MET A 116 -2.27 10.10 -2.73
N ILE A 117 -1.55 9.34 -1.91
CA ILE A 117 -0.49 9.85 -1.04
C ILE A 117 0.84 9.34 -1.60
N PRO A 118 1.56 10.16 -2.37
CA PRO A 118 2.87 9.80 -2.94
C PRO A 118 3.98 9.82 -1.88
N ARG A 119 5.14 9.23 -2.20
CA ARG A 119 6.29 9.14 -1.28
C ARG A 119 6.67 10.46 -0.61
N HIS A 120 6.67 11.58 -1.33
CA HIS A 120 7.07 12.87 -0.76
C HIS A 120 6.12 13.38 0.36
N ARG A 121 4.91 12.81 0.46
CA ARG A 121 3.97 13.03 1.56
C ARG A 121 4.15 12.06 2.72
N VAL A 122 5.10 11.13 2.63
CA VAL A 122 5.45 10.10 3.64
C VAL A 122 6.89 10.30 4.14
N GLU A 123 7.80 10.64 3.24
CA GLU A 123 9.21 10.90 3.52
C GLU A 123 9.36 12.16 4.39
N GLY A 124 10.17 12.05 5.45
CA GLY A 124 10.41 13.15 6.41
C GLY A 124 9.27 13.43 7.38
N ARG A 125 8.16 12.69 7.32
CA ARG A 125 7.02 12.82 8.24
C ARG A 125 7.00 11.71 9.28
N THR A 126 6.16 11.85 10.29
CA THR A 126 5.92 10.84 11.32
C THR A 126 4.78 9.89 10.94
N ALA A 127 4.76 8.70 11.55
CA ALA A 127 3.66 7.74 11.38
C ALA A 127 2.27 8.35 11.71
N HIS A 128 2.18 9.19 12.74
CA HIS A 128 0.92 9.86 13.12
C HIS A 128 0.43 10.83 12.04
N GLU A 129 1.34 11.56 11.41
CA GLU A 129 0.99 12.46 10.30
C GLU A 129 0.51 11.69 9.06
N VAL A 130 1.18 10.57 8.74
CA VAL A 130 0.73 9.68 7.66
C VAL A 130 -0.64 9.09 7.98
N ALA A 131 -0.85 8.64 9.23
CA ALA A 131 -2.13 8.14 9.69
C ALA A 131 -3.22 9.23 9.59
N SER A 132 -2.91 10.47 9.97
CA SER A 132 -3.86 11.58 9.87
C SER A 132 -4.29 11.85 8.43
N ASP A 133 -3.36 11.81 7.46
CA ASP A 133 -3.70 11.96 6.04
C ASP A 133 -4.62 10.82 5.57
N LEU A 134 -4.36 9.58 5.97
CA LEU A 134 -5.20 8.42 5.66
C LEU A 134 -6.59 8.53 6.31
N VAL A 135 -6.67 8.91 7.58
CA VAL A 135 -7.95 9.11 8.30
C VAL A 135 -8.78 10.21 7.66
N MET A 136 -8.16 11.28 7.17
CA MET A 136 -8.89 12.32 6.41
C MET A 136 -9.55 11.74 5.15
N ILE A 137 -8.84 10.89 4.40
CA ILE A 137 -9.39 10.20 3.23
C ILE A 137 -10.53 9.26 3.64
N PHE A 138 -10.33 8.45 4.68
CA PHE A 138 -11.35 7.51 5.14
C PHE A 138 -12.63 8.24 5.58
N ASN A 139 -12.50 9.32 6.34
CA ASN A 139 -13.66 10.09 6.80
C ASN A 139 -14.44 10.74 5.65
N ALA A 140 -13.75 11.11 4.58
CA ALA A 140 -14.34 11.74 3.40
C ALA A 140 -15.05 10.74 2.47
N PHE A 141 -14.53 9.52 2.33
CA PHE A 141 -14.97 8.60 1.29
C PHE A 141 -15.61 7.30 1.78
N CYS A 142 -15.32 6.86 3.01
CA CYS A 142 -15.97 5.72 3.66
C CYS A 142 -17.26 6.14 4.38
#